data_AF-A0A9D0IH75-F1
#
_entry.id   AF-A0A9D0IH75-F1
#
_cell.length_a   1.000
_cell.length_b   1.000
_cell.length_c   1.000
_cell.angle_alpha   90.00
_cell.angle_beta   90.00
_cell.angle_gamma   90.00
#
_symmetry.space_group_name_H-M   'P 1'
#
loop_
_entity.id
_entity.type
_entity.pdbx_description
1 polymer ?
#
loop_
_entity_poly.entity_id
_entity_poly.type
_entity_poly.pdbx_seq_one_letter_code
_entity_poly.pdbx_strand_id
1 'polypeptide(L)'
;MRLLLRGILAAVSLVVLSTAYLLWNNNRPVPPPGQDQLNTSLQNSIRWLTDHRGKILASNNPMVWRMVQQAGEVSGDTRLKALFADYAQRHLDRNSGSIWRPLFYPQTWAPVRFEDIAGFPYYNWHFLYAITCDRELAKVPDIAAQNDPAFCDRYPLRPACVTHQMMGLLLLKRSQCGNPLELDRSIGILQQRIRTQLTWDPRVVDVYMQRVLMLVESGAADLVKPVWLQQLIEAQQADGGWASFMPLVPLGGNRSIGITRLPRIMVPRSDFHMTAQGVLLFALLTHPAQEQ
;
A
#
# COMPACT_ATOMS: atom_id res chain seq x y z
N MET A 1 -40.90 3.88 -26.47
CA MET A 1 -40.18 5.08 -25.99
C MET A 1 -40.32 5.32 -24.48
N ARG A 2 -41.52 5.40 -23.89
CA ARG A 2 -41.70 5.67 -22.44
C ARG A 2 -41.08 4.61 -21.50
N LEU A 3 -41.17 3.33 -21.84
CA LEU A 3 -40.57 2.25 -21.03
C LEU A 3 -39.03 2.29 -21.05
N LEU A 4 -38.43 2.54 -22.21
CA LEU A 4 -36.98 2.70 -22.35
C LEU A 4 -36.47 3.89 -21.52
N LEU A 5 -37.17 5.04 -21.59
CA LEU A 5 -36.83 6.22 -20.78
C LEU A 5 -36.92 5.94 -19.28
N ARG A 6 -37.96 5.24 -18.82
CA ARG A 6 -38.08 4.82 -17.41
C ARG A 6 -36.96 3.89 -16.98
N GLY A 7 -36.58 2.94 -17.84
CA GLY A 7 -35.45 2.03 -17.58
C GLY A 7 -34.12 2.76 -17.47
N ILE A 8 -33.84 3.69 -18.38
CA ILE A 8 -32.64 4.53 -18.35
C ILE A 8 -32.61 5.38 -17.08
N LEU A 9 -33.72 6.06 -16.74
CA LEU A 9 -33.81 6.86 -15.53
C LEU A 9 -33.59 6.02 -14.27
N ALA A 10 -34.16 4.82 -14.19
CA ALA A 10 -33.95 3.92 -13.06
C ALA A 10 -32.47 3.51 -12.93
N ALA A 11 -31.82 3.15 -14.04
CA ALA A 11 -30.41 2.77 -14.05
C ALA A 11 -29.49 3.93 -13.64
N VAL A 12 -29.73 5.14 -14.17
CA VAL A 12 -28.98 6.35 -13.81
C VAL A 12 -29.16 6.68 -12.33
N SER A 13 -30.40 6.67 -11.83
CA SER A 13 -30.68 6.90 -10.41
C SER A 13 -29.97 5.89 -9.52
N LEU A 14 -29.95 4.61 -9.89
CA LEU A 14 -29.25 3.58 -9.13
C LEU A 14 -27.75 3.85 -9.07
N VAL A 15 -27.12 4.24 -10.18
CA VAL A 15 -25.68 4.57 -10.23
C VAL A 15 -25.37 5.80 -9.38
N VAL A 16 -26.18 6.86 -9.49
CA VAL A 16 -25.99 8.11 -8.73
C VAL A 16 -26.15 7.85 -7.23
N LEU A 17 -27.22 7.17 -6.81
CA LEU A 17 -27.47 6.87 -5.41
C LEU A 17 -26.41 5.94 -4.82
N SER A 18 -25.98 4.94 -5.59
CA SER A 18 -24.92 4.01 -5.15
C SER A 18 -23.58 4.75 -4.99
N THR A 19 -23.25 5.64 -5.93
CA THR A 19 -22.03 6.46 -5.85
C THR A 19 -22.10 7.43 -4.68
N ALA A 20 -23.23 8.12 -4.50
CA ALA A 20 -23.45 9.02 -3.38
C ALA A 20 -23.36 8.29 -2.03
N TYR A 21 -23.95 7.10 -1.93
CA TYR A 21 -23.85 6.25 -0.74
C TYR A 21 -22.41 5.83 -0.45
N LEU A 22 -21.66 5.36 -1.45
CA LEU A 22 -20.25 4.97 -1.27
C LEU A 22 -19.38 6.15 -0.84
N LEU A 23 -19.59 7.32 -1.45
CA LEU A 23 -18.87 8.55 -1.06
C LEU A 23 -19.24 9.01 0.35
N TRP A 24 -20.52 8.99 0.71
CA TRP A 24 -20.96 9.30 2.06
C TRP A 24 -20.39 8.30 3.07
N ASN A 25 -20.52 7.00 2.82
CA ASN A 25 -20.01 5.95 3.71
C ASN A 25 -18.49 6.05 3.93
N ASN A 26 -17.75 6.46 2.89
CA ASN A 26 -16.30 6.63 2.96
C ASN A 26 -15.85 7.96 3.59
N ASN A 27 -16.76 8.91 3.83
CA ASN A 27 -16.44 10.23 4.37
C ASN A 27 -17.28 10.63 5.59
N ARG A 28 -18.16 9.75 6.08
CA ARG A 28 -19.01 10.01 7.26
C ARG A 28 -18.15 10.19 8.52
N PRO A 29 -18.59 11.04 9.47
CA PRO A 29 -17.94 11.14 10.76
C PRO A 29 -18.18 9.85 11.55
N VAL A 30 -17.10 9.26 12.07
CA VAL A 30 -17.13 8.15 13.02
C VAL A 30 -16.07 8.39 14.10
N PRO A 31 -16.22 7.85 15.31
CA PRO A 31 -15.16 7.88 16.30
C PRO A 31 -13.89 7.18 15.78
N PRO A 32 -12.68 7.66 16.15
CA PRO A 32 -11.44 6.92 15.93
C PRO A 32 -11.53 5.49 16.48
N PRO A 33 -11.01 4.47 15.77
CA PRO A 33 -10.90 3.12 16.34
C PRO A 33 -10.10 3.14 17.64
N GLY A 34 -10.55 2.38 18.63
CA GLY A 34 -9.84 2.23 19.89
C GLY A 34 -8.52 1.48 19.72
N GLN A 35 -7.58 1.69 20.64
CA GLN A 35 -6.27 1.02 20.62
C GLN A 35 -6.39 -0.51 20.58
N ASP A 36 -7.36 -1.07 21.29
CA ASP A 36 -7.62 -2.52 21.31
C ASP A 36 -8.09 -3.05 19.95
N GLN A 37 -8.85 -2.26 19.19
CA GLN A 37 -9.30 -2.64 17.84
C GLN A 37 -8.11 -2.67 16.88
N LEU A 38 -7.25 -1.65 16.94
CA LEU A 38 -6.02 -1.57 16.14
C LEU A 38 -5.08 -2.74 16.47
N ASN A 39 -4.84 -2.99 17.76
CA ASN A 39 -4.03 -4.11 18.25
C ASN A 39 -4.60 -5.45 17.82
N THR A 40 -5.92 -5.64 17.92
CA THR A 40 -6.58 -6.89 17.49
C THR A 40 -6.38 -7.12 15.99
N SER A 41 -6.52 -6.08 15.17
CA SER A 41 -6.30 -6.20 13.72
C SER A 41 -4.84 -6.53 13.38
N LEU A 42 -3.88 -5.91 14.09
CA LEU A 42 -2.46 -6.27 13.99
C LEU A 42 -2.22 -7.73 14.36
N GLN A 43 -2.71 -8.19 15.52
CA GLN A 43 -2.48 -9.56 15.98
C GLN A 43 -3.09 -10.61 15.05
N ASN A 44 -4.30 -10.35 14.54
CA ASN A 44 -4.96 -11.21 13.55
C ASN A 44 -4.14 -11.33 12.27
N SER A 45 -3.55 -10.24 11.80
CA SER A 45 -2.78 -10.22 10.55
C SER A 45 -1.39 -10.82 10.70
N ILE A 46 -0.74 -10.65 11.85
CA ILE A 46 0.49 -11.38 12.18
C ILE A 46 0.21 -12.89 12.20
N ARG A 47 -0.89 -13.33 12.84
CA ARG A 47 -1.30 -14.74 12.83
C ARG A 47 -1.53 -15.24 11.41
N TRP A 48 -2.19 -14.46 10.55
CA TRP A 48 -2.38 -14.84 9.16
C TRP A 48 -1.04 -15.09 8.44
N LEU A 49 -0.06 -14.19 8.61
CA LEU A 49 1.27 -14.35 8.03
C LEU A 49 1.99 -15.60 8.55
N THR A 50 1.86 -15.93 9.84
CA THR A 50 2.47 -17.14 10.41
C THR A 50 1.82 -18.41 9.88
N ASP A 51 0.49 -18.44 9.81
CA ASP A 51 -0.28 -19.60 9.36
C ASP A 51 -0.05 -19.89 7.87
N HIS A 52 0.29 -18.86 7.09
CA HIS A 52 0.57 -18.95 5.65
C HIS A 52 2.07 -18.90 5.31
N ARG A 53 2.97 -19.05 6.30
CA ARG A 53 4.44 -18.92 6.16
C ARG A 53 5.00 -19.64 4.94
N GLY A 54 4.64 -20.91 4.74
CA GLY A 54 5.17 -21.73 3.65
C GLY A 54 4.87 -21.17 2.25
N LYS A 55 3.63 -20.69 2.03
CA LYS A 55 3.21 -20.06 0.77
C LYS A 55 3.87 -18.69 0.60
N ILE A 56 3.95 -17.91 1.66
CA ILE A 56 4.49 -16.55 1.66
C ILE A 56 5.99 -16.54 1.33
N LEU A 57 6.77 -17.46 1.90
CA LEU A 57 8.22 -17.56 1.65
C LEU A 57 8.58 -17.90 0.19
N ALA A 58 7.62 -18.36 -0.61
CA ALA A 58 7.79 -18.55 -2.06
C ALA A 58 7.66 -17.23 -2.86
N SER A 59 7.08 -16.17 -2.27
CA SER A 59 6.98 -14.85 -2.89
C SER A 59 8.33 -14.13 -2.84
N ASN A 60 8.80 -13.65 -3.98
CA ASN A 60 10.02 -12.86 -4.11
C ASN A 60 9.71 -11.41 -4.51
N ASN A 61 8.86 -10.74 -3.73
CA ASN A 61 8.59 -9.30 -3.89
C ASN A 61 9.28 -8.52 -2.75
N PRO A 62 10.44 -7.87 -3.02
CA PRO A 62 11.22 -7.18 -2.00
C PRO A 62 10.47 -6.07 -1.26
N MET A 63 9.62 -5.31 -1.95
CA MET A 63 8.87 -4.21 -1.33
C MET A 63 7.86 -4.72 -0.31
N VAL A 64 7.18 -5.83 -0.60
CA VAL A 64 6.26 -6.48 0.35
C VAL A 64 7.01 -7.03 1.56
N TRP A 65 8.17 -7.65 1.33
CA TRP A 65 9.01 -8.16 2.43
C TRP A 65 9.61 -7.04 3.28
N ARG A 66 9.87 -5.86 2.70
CA ARG A 66 10.28 -4.69 3.47
C ARG A 66 9.19 -4.28 4.46
N MET A 67 7.91 -4.37 4.08
CA MET A 67 6.80 -4.08 4.99
C MET A 67 6.77 -5.04 6.18
N VAL A 68 7.00 -6.33 5.94
CA VAL A 68 7.10 -7.35 7.02
C VAL A 68 8.28 -7.06 7.95
N GLN A 69 9.46 -6.75 7.38
CA GLN A 69 10.65 -6.38 8.16
C GLN A 69 10.35 -5.17 9.04
N GLN A 70 9.86 -4.08 8.44
CA GLN A 70 9.59 -2.82 9.13
C GLN A 70 8.53 -2.98 10.21
N ALA A 71 7.49 -3.77 9.96
CA ALA A 71 6.48 -4.06 10.97
C ALA A 71 7.09 -4.82 12.17
N GLY A 72 7.98 -5.79 11.92
CA GLY A 72 8.72 -6.47 12.98
C GLY A 72 9.69 -5.55 13.74
N GLU A 73 10.33 -4.61 13.05
CA GLU A 73 11.18 -3.58 13.66
C GLU A 73 10.38 -2.66 14.60
N VAL A 74 9.26 -2.11 14.11
CA VAL A 74 8.41 -1.16 14.82
C VAL A 74 7.66 -1.79 15.99
N SER A 75 7.03 -2.95 15.80
CA SER A 75 6.24 -3.63 16.84
C SER A 75 7.08 -4.43 17.83
N GLY A 76 8.34 -4.73 17.48
CA GLY A 76 9.17 -5.67 18.23
C GLY A 76 8.73 -7.14 18.12
N ASP A 77 7.68 -7.47 17.35
CA ASP A 77 7.10 -8.81 17.29
C ASP A 77 8.11 -9.86 16.76
N THR A 78 8.39 -10.86 17.60
CA THR A 78 9.40 -11.88 17.30
C THR A 78 8.99 -12.82 16.17
N ARG A 79 7.69 -13.01 15.92
CA ARG A 79 7.19 -13.85 14.82
C ARG A 79 7.43 -13.18 13.48
N LEU A 80 7.20 -11.86 13.38
CA LEU A 80 7.51 -11.09 12.17
C LEU A 80 9.02 -11.06 11.89
N LYS A 81 9.84 -10.82 12.92
CA LYS A 81 11.31 -10.87 12.80
C LYS A 81 11.79 -12.24 12.33
N ALA A 82 11.27 -13.32 12.92
CA ALA A 82 11.60 -14.68 12.50
C ALA A 82 11.09 -15.01 11.08
N LEU A 83 9.93 -14.50 10.67
CA LEU A 83 9.42 -14.67 9.30
C LEU A 83 10.31 -13.96 8.27
N PHE A 84 10.76 -12.74 8.57
CA PHE A 84 11.70 -12.02 7.72
C PHE A 84 13.08 -12.70 7.68
N ALA A 85 13.58 -13.23 8.80
CA ALA A 85 14.85 -13.95 8.85
C ALA A 85 14.86 -15.16 7.89
N ASP A 86 13.78 -15.95 7.84
CA ASP A 86 13.66 -17.04 6.86
C ASP A 86 13.68 -16.55 5.41
N TYR A 87 13.02 -15.43 5.12
CA TYR A 87 13.06 -14.82 3.80
C TYR A 87 14.49 -14.37 3.43
N ALA A 88 15.16 -13.69 4.35
CA ALA A 88 16.54 -13.24 4.17
C ALA A 88 17.47 -14.42 3.90
N GLN A 89 17.39 -15.48 4.71
CA GLN A 89 18.18 -16.69 4.54
C GLN A 89 17.96 -17.34 3.17
N ARG A 90 16.72 -17.35 2.68
CA ARG A 90 16.34 -17.98 1.42
C ARG A 90 16.73 -17.17 0.19
N HIS A 91 16.56 -15.85 0.22
CA HIS A 91 16.61 -15.00 -0.98
C HIS A 91 17.69 -13.92 -0.96
N LEU A 92 18.16 -13.48 0.21
CA LEU A 92 19.13 -12.38 0.34
C LEU A 92 20.53 -12.86 0.72
N ASP A 93 20.65 -13.72 1.73
CA ASP A 93 21.96 -14.10 2.31
C ASP A 93 22.81 -14.95 1.36
N ARG A 94 22.14 -15.72 0.48
CA ARG A 94 22.80 -16.50 -0.57
C ARG A 94 23.07 -15.71 -1.84
N ASN A 95 22.56 -14.47 -1.93
CA ASN A 95 22.69 -13.63 -3.11
C ASN A 95 23.16 -12.22 -2.70
N SER A 96 24.45 -12.11 -2.38
CA SER A 96 25.09 -10.84 -2.02
C SER A 96 25.01 -9.80 -3.15
N GLY A 97 24.86 -10.24 -4.41
CA GLY A 97 24.72 -9.37 -5.58
C GLY A 97 23.29 -8.90 -5.88
N SER A 98 22.31 -9.20 -5.02
CA SER A 98 20.93 -8.75 -5.24
C SER A 98 20.83 -7.22 -5.26
N ILE A 99 20.29 -6.66 -6.35
CA ILE A 99 20.04 -5.21 -6.50
C ILE A 99 19.07 -4.64 -5.45
N TRP A 100 18.29 -5.51 -4.79
CA TRP A 100 17.35 -5.13 -3.73
C TRP A 100 17.95 -5.24 -2.33
N ARG A 101 19.19 -5.73 -2.19
CA ARG A 101 19.85 -5.87 -0.89
C ARG A 101 19.92 -4.56 -0.08
N PRO A 102 20.21 -3.38 -0.69
CA PRO A 102 20.23 -2.11 0.03
C PRO A 102 18.90 -1.73 0.69
N LEU A 103 17.77 -2.23 0.20
CA LEU A 103 16.44 -2.00 0.80
C LEU A 103 16.35 -2.53 2.24
N PHE A 104 17.03 -3.65 2.51
CA PHE A 104 16.98 -4.37 3.78
C PHE A 104 18.21 -4.10 4.65
N TYR A 105 19.36 -3.84 4.03
CA TYR A 105 20.63 -3.59 4.69
C TYR A 105 21.19 -2.24 4.21
N PRO A 106 20.86 -1.12 4.88
CA PRO A 106 21.20 0.23 4.40
C PRO A 106 22.70 0.51 4.23
N GLN A 107 23.56 -0.29 4.88
CA GLN A 107 25.01 -0.19 4.77
C GLN A 107 25.59 -1.06 3.65
N THR A 108 24.74 -1.54 2.73
CA THR A 108 25.16 -2.31 1.56
C THR A 108 24.89 -1.52 0.30
N TRP A 109 25.72 -1.78 -0.71
CA TRP A 109 25.58 -1.19 -2.03
C TRP A 109 25.55 -2.29 -3.08
N ALA A 110 24.75 -2.11 -4.12
CA ALA A 110 24.70 -2.98 -5.28
C ALA A 110 24.68 -2.12 -6.55
N PRO A 111 25.54 -2.39 -7.55
CA PRO A 111 25.48 -1.69 -8.82
C PRO A 111 24.17 -2.01 -9.53
N VAL A 112 23.51 -1.00 -10.07
CA VAL A 112 22.28 -1.18 -10.85
C VAL A 112 22.44 -0.49 -12.19
N ARG A 113 22.52 -1.29 -13.24
CA ARG A 113 22.48 -0.77 -14.61
C ARG A 113 21.03 -0.66 -15.06
N PHE A 114 20.69 0.41 -15.76
CA PHE A 114 19.33 0.62 -16.24
C PHE A 114 18.88 -0.51 -17.19
N GLU A 115 19.78 -1.03 -18.03
CA GLU A 115 19.47 -2.12 -18.96
C GLU A 115 18.97 -3.39 -18.25
N ASP A 116 19.49 -3.68 -17.06
CA ASP A 116 19.13 -4.86 -16.27
C ASP A 116 17.74 -4.73 -15.63
N ILE A 117 17.22 -3.50 -15.52
CA ILE A 117 15.95 -3.18 -14.86
C ILE A 117 14.92 -2.57 -15.80
N ALA A 118 15.25 -2.37 -17.08
CA ALA A 118 14.37 -1.75 -18.06
C ALA A 118 13.03 -2.50 -18.24
N GLY A 119 13.01 -3.81 -17.97
CA GLY A 119 11.79 -4.63 -17.99
C GLY A 119 10.92 -4.52 -16.74
N PHE A 120 11.37 -3.82 -15.69
CA PHE A 120 10.59 -3.67 -14.46
C PHE A 120 9.46 -2.64 -14.64
N PRO A 121 8.42 -2.69 -13.80
CA PRO A 121 7.47 -1.59 -13.70
C PRO A 121 8.18 -0.26 -13.40
N TYR A 122 7.73 0.83 -14.02
CA TYR A 122 8.37 2.14 -13.95
C TYR A 122 8.69 2.64 -12.53
N TYR A 123 7.85 2.29 -11.55
CA TYR A 123 8.03 2.71 -10.16
C TYR A 123 9.17 1.97 -9.47
N ASN A 124 9.48 0.73 -9.89
CA ASN A 124 10.64 0.01 -9.36
C ASN A 124 11.95 0.68 -9.77
N TRP A 125 12.00 1.38 -10.91
CA TRP A 125 13.18 2.16 -11.30
C TRP A 125 13.46 3.27 -10.28
N HIS A 126 12.40 3.97 -9.84
CA HIS A 126 12.50 5.00 -8.82
C HIS A 126 12.85 4.42 -7.46
N PHE A 127 12.30 3.26 -7.08
CA PHE A 127 12.67 2.59 -5.83
C PHE A 127 14.14 2.17 -5.80
N LEU A 128 14.63 1.59 -6.90
CA LEU A 128 16.03 1.17 -7.00
C LEU A 128 16.97 2.37 -6.97
N TYR A 129 16.65 3.45 -7.68
CA TYR A 129 17.36 4.72 -7.52
C TYR A 129 17.32 5.21 -6.08
N ALA A 130 16.15 5.18 -5.43
CA ALA A 130 15.97 5.68 -4.07
C ALA A 130 16.79 4.93 -3.02
N ILE A 131 16.98 3.61 -3.16
CA ILE A 131 17.76 2.80 -2.21
C ILE A 131 19.25 2.73 -2.52
N THR A 132 19.67 3.06 -3.74
CA THR A 132 21.09 2.99 -4.16
C THR A 132 21.75 4.36 -4.30
N CYS A 133 20.94 5.40 -4.52
CA CYS A 133 21.38 6.77 -4.81
C CYS A 133 22.34 6.84 -6.00
N ASP A 134 22.15 5.91 -6.94
CA ASP A 134 23.00 5.76 -8.12
C ASP A 134 22.85 6.98 -9.05
N ARG A 135 23.98 7.61 -9.36
CA ARG A 135 24.04 8.84 -10.18
C ARG A 135 23.71 8.59 -11.65
N GLU A 136 23.94 7.40 -12.16
CA GLU A 136 23.60 7.06 -13.54
C GLU A 136 22.09 6.80 -13.67
N LEU A 137 21.48 6.12 -12.69
CA LEU A 137 20.03 6.02 -12.62
C LEU A 137 19.37 7.40 -12.50
N ALA A 138 19.95 8.33 -11.74
CA ALA A 138 19.45 9.71 -11.62
C ALA A 138 19.39 10.46 -12.96
N LYS A 139 20.20 10.07 -13.96
CA LYS A 139 20.20 10.68 -15.30
C LYS A 139 19.10 10.14 -16.21
N VAL A 140 18.47 9.02 -15.86
CA VAL A 140 17.36 8.45 -16.65
C VAL A 140 16.15 9.39 -16.53
N PRO A 141 15.64 9.97 -17.63
CA PRO A 141 14.59 10.99 -17.57
C PRO A 141 13.34 10.56 -16.80
N ASP A 142 12.90 9.31 -16.96
CA ASP A 142 11.72 8.78 -16.27
C ASP A 142 11.94 8.54 -14.77
N ILE A 143 13.18 8.31 -14.33
CA ILE A 143 13.52 8.21 -12.90
C ILE A 143 13.55 9.63 -12.30
N ALA A 144 14.26 10.55 -12.95
CA ALA A 144 14.35 11.94 -12.50
C ALA A 144 12.97 12.60 -12.42
N ALA A 145 12.11 12.35 -13.41
CA ALA A 145 10.76 12.91 -13.46
C ALA A 145 9.88 12.47 -12.28
N GLN A 146 10.14 11.31 -11.66
CA GLN A 146 9.38 10.83 -10.49
C GLN A 146 9.70 11.61 -9.21
N ASN A 147 10.74 12.45 -9.18
CA ASN A 147 11.00 13.36 -8.06
C ASN A 147 10.09 14.60 -8.07
N ASP A 148 9.47 14.93 -9.21
CA ASP A 148 8.52 16.03 -9.33
C ASP A 148 7.12 15.58 -8.88
N PRO A 149 6.50 16.19 -7.85
CA PRO A 149 5.18 15.79 -7.36
C PRO A 149 4.05 15.89 -8.42
N ALA A 150 4.27 16.57 -9.55
CA ALA A 150 3.35 16.62 -10.70
C ALA A 150 3.52 15.43 -11.68
N PHE A 151 4.47 14.51 -11.48
CA PHE A 151 4.72 13.36 -12.36
C PHE A 151 3.46 12.61 -12.77
N CYS A 152 2.61 12.28 -11.80
CA CYS A 152 1.40 11.49 -12.01
C CYS A 152 0.27 12.22 -12.74
N ASP A 153 0.38 13.54 -12.97
CA ASP A 153 -0.63 14.32 -13.71
C ASP A 153 -0.68 13.88 -15.17
N ARG A 154 0.43 13.33 -15.69
CA ARG A 154 0.53 12.72 -17.02
C ARG A 154 -0.10 11.32 -17.10
N TYR A 155 -0.48 10.73 -15.96
CA TYR A 155 -0.93 9.34 -15.86
C TYR A 155 -2.23 9.16 -15.05
N PRO A 156 -3.33 9.84 -15.41
CA PRO A 156 -4.56 9.84 -14.60
C PRO A 156 -5.23 8.46 -14.45
N LEU A 157 -4.92 7.51 -15.34
CA LEU A 157 -5.47 6.15 -15.33
C LEU A 157 -4.63 5.16 -14.50
N ARG A 158 -3.54 5.60 -13.86
CA ARG A 158 -2.70 4.78 -12.98
C ARG A 158 -3.07 5.03 -11.51
N PRO A 159 -4.00 4.25 -10.93
CA PRO A 159 -4.59 4.55 -9.62
C PRO A 159 -3.58 4.59 -8.47
N ALA A 160 -2.49 3.81 -8.58
CA ALA A 160 -1.43 3.73 -7.58
C ALA A 160 -0.24 4.68 -7.87
N CYS A 161 -0.30 5.53 -8.90
CA CYS A 161 0.86 6.33 -9.31
C CYS A 161 1.36 7.24 -8.18
N VAL A 162 0.48 8.04 -7.60
CA VAL A 162 0.82 8.99 -6.51
C VAL A 162 1.36 8.23 -5.30
N THR A 163 0.77 7.07 -4.99
CA THR A 163 1.17 6.22 -3.87
C THR A 163 2.56 5.61 -4.08
N HIS A 164 2.83 5.05 -5.25
CA HIS A 164 4.16 4.52 -5.58
C HIS A 164 5.20 5.65 -5.64
N GLN A 165 4.86 6.80 -6.21
CA GLN A 165 5.75 7.96 -6.23
C GLN A 165 6.15 8.37 -4.80
N MET A 166 5.16 8.45 -3.91
CA MET A 166 5.40 8.79 -2.50
C MET A 166 6.28 7.76 -1.79
N MET A 167 6.05 6.47 -2.05
CA MET A 167 6.92 5.40 -1.54
C MET A 167 8.38 5.59 -1.98
N GLY A 168 8.62 5.96 -3.23
CA GLY A 168 9.96 6.24 -3.74
C GLY A 168 10.62 7.46 -3.08
N LEU A 169 9.85 8.53 -2.85
CA LEU A 169 10.35 9.70 -2.11
C LEU A 169 10.68 9.40 -0.64
N LEU A 170 9.87 8.56 0.02
CA LEU A 170 10.16 8.11 1.39
C LEU A 170 11.42 7.25 1.45
N LEU A 171 11.65 6.40 0.44
CA LEU A 171 12.92 5.67 0.31
C LEU A 171 14.10 6.63 0.09
N LEU A 172 13.95 7.66 -0.75
CA LEU A 172 15.00 8.68 -0.93
C LEU A 172 15.34 9.38 0.38
N LYS A 173 14.31 9.79 1.12
CA LYS A 173 14.48 10.42 2.45
C LYS A 173 15.21 9.49 3.41
N ARG A 174 14.85 8.21 3.45
CA ARG A 174 15.51 7.19 4.29
C ARG A 174 16.97 6.96 3.92
N SER A 175 17.27 6.95 2.62
CA SER A 175 18.64 6.79 2.11
C SER A 175 19.46 8.08 2.18
N GLN A 176 18.87 9.20 2.64
CA GLN A 176 19.49 10.53 2.71
C GLN A 176 19.95 11.05 1.33
N CYS A 177 19.12 10.82 0.31
CA CYS A 177 19.47 11.14 -1.07
C CYS A 177 18.57 12.22 -1.66
N GLY A 178 19.17 13.18 -2.34
CA GLY A 178 18.48 14.38 -2.84
C GLY A 178 18.45 15.51 -1.81
N ASN A 179 17.74 16.58 -2.13
CA ASN A 179 17.60 17.74 -1.25
C ASN A 179 16.47 17.48 -0.21
N PRO A 180 16.76 17.50 1.11
CA PRO A 180 15.76 17.21 2.13
C PRO A 180 14.54 18.13 2.10
N LEU A 181 14.74 19.44 1.85
CA LEU A 181 13.65 20.41 1.82
C LEU A 181 12.73 20.21 0.60
N GLU A 182 13.32 19.87 -0.55
CA GLU A 182 12.54 19.57 -1.76
C GLU A 182 11.76 18.25 -1.61
N LEU A 183 12.37 17.24 -0.98
CA LEU A 183 11.70 15.98 -0.66
C LEU A 183 10.53 16.20 0.28
N ASP A 184 10.71 16.94 1.38
CA ASP A 184 9.65 17.20 2.35
C ASP A 184 8.50 17.97 1.72
N ARG A 185 8.80 18.99 0.90
CA ARG A 185 7.78 19.71 0.12
C ARG A 185 7.02 18.78 -0.83
N SER A 186 7.72 17.92 -1.54
CA SER A 186 7.12 16.99 -2.51
C SER A 186 6.24 15.96 -1.81
N ILE A 187 6.72 15.38 -0.70
CA ILE A 187 5.95 14.47 0.16
C ILE A 187 4.69 15.17 0.66
N GLY A 188 4.77 16.42 1.14
CA GLY A 188 3.61 17.21 1.57
C GLY A 188 2.54 17.38 0.47
N ILE A 189 2.96 17.61 -0.77
CA ILE A 189 2.05 17.69 -1.92
C ILE A 189 1.40 16.34 -2.20
N LEU A 190 2.17 15.24 -2.18
CA LEU A 190 1.64 13.90 -2.42
C LEU A 190 0.70 13.45 -1.29
N GLN A 191 0.94 13.82 -0.04
CA GLN A 191 0.04 13.57 1.10
C GLN A 191 -1.36 14.17 0.83
N GLN A 192 -1.44 15.42 0.40
CA GLN A 192 -2.73 16.04 0.07
C GLN A 192 -3.39 15.38 -1.14
N ARG A 193 -2.62 15.00 -2.17
CA ARG A 193 -3.14 14.25 -3.33
C ARG A 193 -3.69 12.89 -2.91
N ILE A 194 -3.01 12.15 -2.05
CA ILE A 194 -3.47 10.86 -1.51
C ILE A 194 -4.76 11.06 -0.70
N ARG A 195 -4.83 12.07 0.17
CA ARG A 195 -6.05 12.41 0.92
C ARG A 195 -7.23 12.67 -0.02
N THR A 196 -7.02 13.41 -1.11
CA THR A 196 -8.04 13.64 -2.13
C THR A 196 -8.45 12.33 -2.82
N GLN A 197 -7.48 11.49 -3.20
CA GLN A 197 -7.78 10.17 -3.79
C GLN A 197 -8.59 9.29 -2.83
N LEU A 198 -8.23 9.22 -1.55
CA LEU A 198 -8.99 8.49 -0.53
C LEU A 198 -10.39 9.06 -0.32
N THR A 199 -10.58 10.38 -0.49
CA THR A 199 -11.90 11.01 -0.38
C THR A 199 -12.84 10.56 -1.50
N TRP A 200 -12.33 10.45 -2.74
CA TRP A 200 -13.13 10.21 -3.95
C TRP A 200 -13.13 8.77 -4.46
N ASP A 201 -12.19 7.93 -4.01
CA ASP A 201 -12.10 6.52 -4.37
C ASP A 201 -12.42 5.64 -3.14
N PRO A 202 -13.69 5.29 -2.93
CA PRO A 202 -14.15 4.57 -1.73
C PRO A 202 -13.86 3.05 -1.78
N ARG A 203 -13.17 2.56 -2.81
CA ARG A 203 -12.97 1.12 -3.01
C ARG A 203 -11.91 0.62 -2.04
N VAL A 204 -12.30 -0.15 -1.03
CA VAL A 204 -11.40 -0.75 -0.04
C VAL A 204 -10.70 -1.98 -0.64
N VAL A 205 -9.73 -1.71 -1.51
CA VAL A 205 -8.86 -2.70 -2.17
C VAL A 205 -7.39 -2.34 -1.92
N ASP A 206 -6.45 -3.06 -2.52
CA ASP A 206 -5.00 -2.86 -2.39
C ASP A 206 -4.56 -1.37 -2.36
N VAL A 207 -4.92 -0.57 -3.36
CA VAL A 207 -4.51 0.85 -3.42
C VAL A 207 -5.07 1.70 -2.27
N TYR A 208 -6.20 1.33 -1.67
CA TYR A 208 -6.77 2.04 -0.53
C TYR A 208 -5.91 1.84 0.72
N MET A 209 -5.53 0.59 1.00
CA MET A 209 -4.63 0.23 2.09
C MET A 209 -3.28 0.93 1.91
N GLN A 210 -2.69 0.87 0.71
CA GLN A 210 -1.42 1.54 0.43
C GLN A 210 -1.48 3.06 0.66
N ARG A 211 -2.58 3.71 0.25
CA ARG A 211 -2.76 5.16 0.46
C ARG A 211 -2.80 5.53 1.93
N VAL A 212 -3.56 4.79 2.74
CA VAL A 212 -3.62 5.00 4.19
C VAL A 212 -2.25 4.74 4.81
N LEU A 213 -1.57 3.65 4.42
CA LEU A 213 -0.22 3.34 4.84
C LEU A 213 0.77 4.46 4.53
N MET A 214 0.77 5.01 3.31
CA MET A 214 1.68 6.11 2.95
C MET A 214 1.42 7.39 3.76
N LEU A 215 0.16 7.72 4.07
CA LEU A 215 -0.13 8.85 4.96
C LEU A 215 0.46 8.64 6.36
N VAL A 216 0.26 7.47 6.95
CA VAL A 216 0.82 7.14 8.28
C VAL A 216 2.34 7.10 8.25
N GLU A 217 2.94 6.39 7.30
CA GLU A 217 4.40 6.21 7.20
C GLU A 217 5.14 7.53 6.93
N SER A 218 4.51 8.48 6.25
CA SER A 218 5.08 9.81 6.01
C SER A 218 4.91 10.81 7.15
N GLY A 219 4.31 10.39 8.27
CA GLY A 219 4.04 11.26 9.41
C GLY A 219 2.78 12.13 9.29
N ALA A 220 1.94 11.91 8.26
CA ALA A 220 0.67 12.60 8.06
C ALA A 220 -0.53 11.76 8.53
N ALA A 221 -0.39 11.11 9.69
CA ALA A 221 -1.46 10.30 10.27
C ALA A 221 -2.71 11.13 10.63
N ASP A 222 -2.54 12.43 10.89
CA ASP A 222 -3.62 13.39 11.12
C ASP A 222 -4.54 13.60 9.90
N LEU A 223 -4.04 13.35 8.69
CA LEU A 223 -4.85 13.39 7.47
C LEU A 223 -5.73 12.15 7.28
N VAL A 224 -5.49 11.08 8.04
CA VAL A 224 -6.25 9.83 7.96
C VAL A 224 -7.57 9.98 8.69
N LYS A 225 -8.69 9.88 7.96
CA LYS A 225 -10.02 9.90 8.59
C LYS A 225 -10.26 8.60 9.38
N PRO A 226 -10.87 8.67 10.58
CA PRO A 226 -11.30 7.51 11.36
C PRO A 226 -12.04 6.43 10.55
N VAL A 227 -12.94 6.86 9.65
CA VAL A 227 -13.75 5.95 8.81
C VAL A 227 -12.91 5.15 7.81
N TRP A 228 -11.73 5.63 7.44
CA TRP A 228 -10.84 4.87 6.55
C TRP A 228 -10.18 3.71 7.30
N LEU A 229 -9.76 3.94 8.54
CA LEU A 229 -9.24 2.88 9.42
C LEU A 229 -10.32 1.88 9.78
N GLN A 230 -11.53 2.35 10.12
CA GLN A 230 -12.66 1.47 10.42
C GLN A 230 -13.00 0.56 9.23
N GLN A 231 -13.04 1.10 8.01
CA GLN A 231 -13.28 0.30 6.80
C GLN A 231 -12.18 -0.74 6.56
N LEU A 232 -10.91 -0.42 6.85
CA LEU A 232 -9.82 -1.39 6.75
C LEU A 232 -9.96 -2.52 7.78
N ILE A 233 -10.35 -2.19 9.02
CA ILE A 233 -10.63 -3.19 10.07
C ILE A 233 -11.80 -4.08 9.65
N GLU A 234 -12.90 -3.49 9.17
CA GLU A 234 -14.10 -4.22 8.71
C GLU A 234 -13.84 -5.07 7.46
N ALA A 235 -12.87 -4.67 6.62
CA ALA A 235 -12.46 -5.43 5.44
C ALA A 235 -11.50 -6.60 5.75
N GLN A 236 -10.97 -6.68 6.98
CA GLN A 236 -10.14 -7.81 7.40
C GLN A 236 -10.98 -9.08 7.38
N GLN A 237 -10.47 -10.11 6.71
CA GLN A 237 -11.17 -11.38 6.58
C GLN A 237 -11.10 -12.16 7.90
N ALA A 238 -11.98 -13.16 8.05
CA ALA A 238 -12.02 -14.00 9.24
C ALA A 238 -10.71 -14.75 9.52
N ASP A 239 -9.89 -14.99 8.49
CA ASP A 239 -8.55 -15.60 8.63
C ASP A 239 -7.49 -14.61 9.15
N GLY A 240 -7.81 -13.31 9.23
CA GLY A 240 -6.94 -12.23 9.68
C GLY A 240 -6.18 -11.51 8.57
N GLY A 241 -6.28 -11.97 7.31
CA GLY A 241 -5.67 -11.29 6.16
C GLY A 241 -6.61 -10.31 5.47
N TRP A 242 -6.13 -9.71 4.38
CA TRP A 242 -6.95 -8.85 3.51
C TRP A 242 -6.91 -9.32 2.06
N ALA A 243 -8.04 -9.17 1.39
CA ALA A 243 -8.22 -9.51 -0.01
C ALA A 243 -8.17 -8.25 -0.89
N SER A 244 -7.51 -8.34 -2.04
CA SER A 244 -7.53 -7.30 -3.09
C SER A 244 -8.89 -7.16 -3.83
N PHE A 245 -10.01 -7.40 -3.14
CA PHE A 245 -11.37 -7.43 -3.66
C PHE A 245 -12.37 -6.89 -2.64
N MET A 246 -13.14 -5.88 -3.03
CA MET A 246 -14.21 -5.30 -2.21
C MET A 246 -15.54 -5.99 -2.55
N PRO A 247 -16.09 -6.87 -1.69
CA PRO A 247 -17.40 -7.47 -1.93
C PRO A 247 -18.50 -6.40 -1.80
N LEU A 248 -19.46 -6.42 -2.72
CA LEU A 248 -20.62 -5.50 -2.71
C LEU A 248 -21.94 -6.23 -2.48
N VAL A 249 -22.15 -7.34 -3.20
CA VAL A 249 -23.39 -8.11 -3.14
C VAL A 249 -23.07 -9.60 -2.96
N PRO A 250 -23.49 -10.25 -1.87
CA PRO A 250 -23.31 -11.68 -1.70
C PRO A 250 -24.20 -12.47 -2.66
N LEU A 251 -23.67 -13.56 -3.23
CA LEU A 251 -24.38 -14.47 -4.14
C LEU A 251 -24.61 -15.88 -3.54
N GLY A 252 -24.24 -16.09 -2.28
CA GLY A 252 -24.22 -17.42 -1.66
C GLY A 252 -22.97 -18.25 -2.03
N GLY A 253 -22.70 -19.29 -1.25
CA GLY A 253 -21.52 -20.15 -1.43
C GLY A 253 -20.19 -19.38 -1.34
N ASN A 254 -20.11 -18.38 -0.45
CA ASN A 254 -18.96 -17.49 -0.24
C ASN A 254 -18.54 -16.64 -1.45
N ARG A 255 -19.35 -16.58 -2.51
CA ARG A 255 -19.10 -15.72 -3.67
C ARG A 255 -19.82 -14.39 -3.50
N SER A 256 -19.22 -13.33 -4.03
CA SER A 256 -19.83 -12.01 -4.10
C SER A 256 -19.59 -11.38 -5.46
N ILE A 257 -20.54 -10.55 -5.91
CA ILE A 257 -20.25 -9.49 -6.88
C ILE A 257 -19.48 -8.42 -6.12
N GLY A 258 -18.37 -7.97 -6.68
CA GLY A 258 -17.57 -6.93 -6.06
C GLY A 258 -16.61 -6.31 -7.05
N ILE A 259 -15.68 -5.50 -6.53
CA ILE A 259 -14.78 -4.70 -7.35
C ILE A 259 -13.33 -5.02 -6.98
N THR A 260 -12.54 -5.27 -8.02
CA THR A 260 -11.07 -5.19 -7.98
C THR A 260 -10.64 -3.89 -8.70
N ARG A 261 -10.02 -4.00 -9.87
CA ARG A 261 -9.97 -2.93 -10.88
C ARG A 261 -11.28 -2.84 -11.68
N LEU A 262 -11.91 -3.99 -11.92
CA LEU A 262 -13.17 -4.13 -12.64
C LEU A 262 -14.16 -4.95 -11.80
N PRO A 263 -15.48 -4.83 -12.06
CA PRO A 263 -16.48 -5.68 -11.46
C PRO A 263 -16.19 -7.16 -11.74
N ARG A 264 -16.22 -8.00 -10.70
CA ARG A 264 -15.98 -9.45 -10.81
C ARG A 264 -16.87 -10.22 -9.83
N ILE A 265 -17.12 -11.48 -10.15
CA ILE A 265 -17.70 -12.46 -9.23
C ILE A 265 -16.59 -13.36 -8.74
N MET A 266 -16.27 -13.30 -7.45
CA MET A 266 -15.24 -14.15 -6.86
C MET A 266 -15.46 -14.37 -5.37
N VAL A 267 -14.71 -15.32 -4.81
CA VAL A 267 -14.57 -15.50 -3.36
C VAL A 267 -13.46 -14.56 -2.90
N PRO A 268 -13.71 -13.63 -1.96
CA PRO A 268 -12.64 -12.85 -1.33
C PRO A 268 -11.63 -13.80 -0.70
N ARG A 269 -10.35 -13.64 -1.05
CA ARG A 269 -9.27 -14.44 -0.47
C ARG A 269 -8.15 -13.52 -0.07
N SER A 270 -7.71 -13.68 1.17
CA SER A 270 -6.57 -12.96 1.69
C SER A 270 -5.32 -13.23 0.87
N ASP A 271 -4.53 -12.17 0.62
CA ASP A 271 -3.29 -12.25 -0.13
C ASP A 271 -2.14 -11.60 0.63
N PHE A 272 -0.91 -12.02 0.31
CA PHE A 272 0.28 -11.59 1.02
C PHE A 272 0.55 -10.10 0.85
N HIS A 273 0.28 -9.55 -0.35
CA HIS A 273 0.59 -8.17 -0.66
C HIS A 273 -0.23 -7.21 0.20
N MET A 274 -1.55 -7.38 0.21
CA MET A 274 -2.43 -6.53 1.00
C MET A 274 -2.29 -6.80 2.51
N THR A 275 -2.00 -8.05 2.91
CA THR A 275 -1.82 -8.37 4.34
C THR A 275 -0.53 -7.79 4.90
N ALA A 276 0.58 -7.80 4.16
CA ALA A 276 1.82 -7.16 4.61
C ALA A 276 1.68 -5.64 4.79
N GLN A 277 0.92 -4.98 3.91
CA GLN A 277 0.59 -3.55 4.07
C GLN A 277 -0.24 -3.30 5.33
N GLY A 278 -1.26 -4.12 5.57
CA GLY A 278 -2.08 -4.03 6.78
C GLY A 278 -1.23 -4.21 8.04
N VAL A 279 -0.38 -5.24 8.07
CA VAL A 279 0.52 -5.51 9.19
C VAL A 279 1.43 -4.30 9.49
N LEU A 280 2.04 -3.69 8.47
CA LEU A 280 2.84 -2.49 8.68
C LEU A 280 2.00 -1.29 9.14
N LEU A 281 0.86 -1.03 8.50
CA LEU A 281 -0.03 0.07 8.86
C LEU A 281 -0.45 -0.03 10.33
N PHE A 282 -0.95 -1.19 10.75
CA PHE A 282 -1.41 -1.36 12.13
C PHE A 282 -0.24 -1.42 13.11
N ALA A 283 0.96 -1.88 12.73
CA ALA A 283 2.15 -1.75 13.57
C ALA A 283 2.50 -0.29 13.84
N LEU A 284 2.51 0.57 12.81
CA LEU A 284 2.80 2.01 12.94
C LEU A 284 1.74 2.73 13.80
N LEU A 285 0.47 2.38 13.65
CA LEU A 285 -0.62 2.98 14.43
C LEU A 285 -0.62 2.55 15.90
N THR A 286 -0.09 1.37 16.21
CA THR A 286 -0.12 0.80 17.57
C THR A 286 1.17 1.03 18.34
N HIS A 287 2.26 1.28 17.64
CA HIS A 287 3.58 1.58 18.20
C HIS A 287 4.10 2.86 17.52
N PRO A 288 3.43 4.01 17.74
CA PRO A 288 3.89 5.27 17.15
C PRO A 288 5.33 5.53 17.62
N ALA A 289 6.18 5.95 16.68
CA ALA A 289 7.52 6.37 17.03
C ALA A 289 7.40 7.45 18.11
N GLN A 290 8.05 7.24 19.26
CA GLN A 290 8.23 8.32 20.22
C GLN A 290 8.99 9.41 19.48
N GLU A 291 8.43 10.63 19.41
CA GLU A 291 9.11 11.78 18.82
C GLU A 291 10.50 11.87 19.45
N GLN A 292 11.54 11.60 18.65
CA GLN A 292 12.94 11.82 19.03
C GLN A 292 13.32 13.27 18.74
#